data_AF-A0A963DTM5-F1
#
_entry.id   AF-A0A963DTM5-F1
#
_cell.length_a   1.000
_cell.length_b   1.000
_cell.length_c   1.000
_cell.angle_alpha   90.00
_cell.angle_beta   90.00
_cell.angle_gamma   90.00
#
_symmetry.space_group_name_H-M   'P 1'
#
loop_
_entity.id
_entity.type
_entity.pdbx_description
1 polymer ?
#
loop_
_entity_poly.entity_id
_entity_poly.type
_entity_poly.pdbx_seq_one_letter_code
_entity_poly.pdbx_strand_id
1 'polypeptide(L)'
;PVAAAPGTELPAGALNGTGLLEARVLRPAEEGSLGRIRRLLDSPLGTSSFIRLADRLAGRLAFLAIVLAVAGAWRAARAEGLGVAIEVALSVLLVACPCALGLATPLAFRAMRGALARRGILVRESAALEAAADVDQALLDKTGTLTESLGRLEPVAGSSALGMERMAALVAASSHPLARAVVANDRRPEDLRVVPGAGVRGRL
;
A
#
# COMPACT_ATOMS: atom_id res chain seq x y z
N PRO A 1 -21.66 2.93 11.49
CA PRO A 1 -21.47 2.30 12.83
C PRO A 1 -22.50 1.19 13.07
N VAL A 2 -22.12 0.18 13.85
CA VAL A 2 -22.96 -0.99 14.16
C VAL A 2 -23.17 -1.03 15.67
N ALA A 3 -24.40 -1.27 16.11
CA ALA A 3 -24.71 -1.38 17.53
C ALA A 3 -24.13 -2.68 18.11
N ALA A 4 -23.48 -2.60 19.28
CA ALA A 4 -22.97 -3.75 20.00
C ALA A 4 -23.86 -4.04 21.22
N ALA A 5 -24.18 -5.32 21.43
CA ALA A 5 -24.91 -5.83 22.59
C ALA A 5 -24.11 -6.96 23.27
N PRO A 6 -24.41 -7.32 24.54
CA PRO A 6 -23.79 -8.47 25.19
C PRO A 6 -23.83 -9.72 24.31
N GLY A 7 -22.68 -10.38 24.14
CA GLY A 7 -22.52 -11.55 23.25
C GLY A 7 -22.15 -11.21 21.80
N THR A 8 -22.08 -9.94 21.41
CA THR A 8 -21.63 -9.55 20.06
C THR A 8 -20.11 -9.71 19.95
N GLU A 9 -19.61 -10.46 18.96
CA GLU A 9 -18.18 -10.49 18.65
C GLU A 9 -17.72 -9.14 18.07
N LEU A 10 -16.70 -8.54 18.69
CA LEU A 10 -16.12 -7.27 18.24
C LEU A 10 -14.86 -7.54 17.41
N PRO A 11 -14.75 -6.98 16.19
CA PRO A 11 -13.55 -7.15 15.39
C PRO A 11 -12.38 -6.37 15.99
N ALA A 12 -11.19 -6.97 15.94
CA ALA A 12 -9.95 -6.29 16.33
C ALA A 12 -9.72 -5.05 15.44
N GLY A 13 -9.40 -3.91 16.07
CA GLY A 13 -9.22 -2.63 15.38
C GLY A 13 -10.48 -1.79 15.19
N ALA A 14 -11.64 -2.23 15.70
CA ALA A 14 -12.85 -1.42 15.70
C ALA A 14 -12.66 -0.15 16.56
N LEU A 15 -13.20 0.96 16.09
CA LEU A 15 -13.29 2.20 16.86
C LEU A 15 -14.59 2.18 17.68
N ASN A 16 -14.46 2.31 19.01
CA ASN A 16 -15.63 2.51 19.87
C ASN A 16 -16.25 3.88 19.58
N GLY A 17 -17.53 3.90 19.25
CA GLY A 17 -18.25 5.15 18.93
C GLY A 17 -18.70 5.88 20.18
N THR A 18 -19.68 5.33 20.89
CA THR A 18 -20.31 5.99 22.05
C THR A 18 -20.50 5.01 23.20
N GLY A 19 -20.25 5.49 24.42
CA GLY A 19 -20.48 4.74 25.65
C GLY A 19 -19.28 3.91 26.09
N LEU A 20 -19.36 3.43 27.32
CA LEU A 20 -18.37 2.52 27.90
C LEU A 20 -18.70 1.08 27.47
N LEU A 21 -17.69 0.35 27.01
CA LEU A 21 -17.79 -1.07 26.66
C LEU A 21 -16.81 -1.86 27.52
N GLU A 22 -17.32 -2.90 28.16
CA GLU A 22 -16.49 -3.94 28.76
C GLU A 22 -16.48 -5.13 27.81
N ALA A 23 -15.28 -5.56 27.41
CA ALA A 23 -15.11 -6.61 26.42
C ALA A 23 -14.11 -7.66 26.92
N ARG A 24 -14.38 -8.93 26.61
CA ARG A 24 -13.45 -10.04 26.86
C ARG A 24 -12.65 -10.34 25.61
N VAL A 25 -11.34 -10.48 25.76
CA VAL A 25 -10.47 -10.94 24.67
C VAL A 25 -10.78 -12.40 24.36
N LEU A 26 -11.26 -12.69 23.14
CA LEU A 26 -11.60 -14.04 22.69
C LEU A 26 -10.42 -14.77 22.03
N ARG A 27 -9.52 -14.04 21.37
CA ARG A 27 -8.41 -14.59 20.56
C ARG A 27 -7.16 -13.71 20.70
N PRO A 28 -5.95 -14.26 20.56
CA PRO A 28 -4.71 -13.49 20.50
C PRO A 28 -4.69 -12.49 19.33
N ALA A 29 -3.88 -11.44 19.45
CA ALA A 29 -3.80 -10.37 18.45
C ALA A 29 -3.39 -10.88 17.04
N GLU A 30 -2.53 -11.90 16.96
CA GLU A 30 -2.06 -12.48 15.69
C GLU A 30 -3.14 -13.28 14.95
N GLU A 31 -4.09 -13.84 15.69
CA GLU A 31 -5.22 -14.62 15.16
C GLU A 31 -6.46 -13.76 14.89
N GLY A 32 -6.50 -12.56 15.48
CA GLY A 32 -7.51 -11.55 15.23
C GLY A 32 -7.51 -11.01 13.79
N SER A 33 -8.54 -10.23 13.45
CA SER A 33 -8.72 -9.70 12.09
C SER A 33 -7.53 -8.88 11.59
N LEU A 34 -6.89 -8.07 12.46
CA LEU A 34 -5.70 -7.29 12.11
C LEU A 34 -4.48 -8.17 11.83
N GLY A 35 -4.28 -9.23 12.60
CA GLY A 35 -3.19 -10.19 12.35
C GLY A 35 -3.36 -10.93 11.03
N ARG A 36 -4.59 -11.21 10.62
CA ARG A 36 -4.89 -11.76 9.28
C ARG A 36 -4.61 -10.74 8.17
N ILE A 37 -5.05 -9.49 8.32
CA ILE A 37 -4.79 -8.42 7.34
C ILE A 37 -3.29 -8.21 7.18
N ARG A 38 -2.54 -8.17 8.30
CA ARG A 38 -1.08 -8.03 8.26
C ARG A 38 -0.42 -9.15 7.47
N ARG A 39 -0.81 -10.42 7.68
CA ARG A 39 -0.27 -11.55 6.91
C ARG A 39 -0.53 -11.43 5.41
N LEU A 40 -1.70 -10.92 5.03
CA LEU A 40 -2.03 -10.65 3.63
C LEU A 40 -1.19 -9.49 3.05
N LEU A 41 -0.96 -8.43 3.83
CA LEU A 41 -0.16 -7.26 3.40
C LEU A 41 1.35 -7.50 3.39
N ASP A 42 1.85 -8.34 4.31
CA ASP A 42 3.27 -8.67 4.43
C ASP A 42 3.69 -9.73 3.41
N SER A 43 2.78 -10.25 2.58
CA SER A 43 3.11 -11.15 1.47
C SER A 43 3.85 -10.36 0.38
N PRO A 44 5.20 -10.50 0.26
CA PRO A 44 5.97 -9.67 -0.65
C PRO A 44 5.67 -10.06 -2.09
N LEU A 45 5.65 -9.09 -3.00
CA LEU A 45 5.48 -9.34 -4.45
C LEU A 45 6.72 -10.01 -5.09
N GLY A 46 7.70 -10.41 -4.27
CA GLY A 46 8.97 -10.97 -4.69
C GLY A 46 9.90 -9.92 -5.31
N THR A 47 11.07 -10.39 -5.77
CA THR A 47 12.01 -9.55 -6.52
C THR A 47 11.45 -9.26 -7.91
N SER A 48 11.83 -8.14 -8.51
CA SER A 48 11.50 -7.85 -9.91
C SER A 48 12.08 -8.93 -10.86
N SER A 49 11.35 -9.24 -11.92
CA SER A 49 11.75 -10.16 -12.99
C SER A 49 12.96 -9.65 -13.77
N PHE A 50 13.08 -8.33 -13.98
CA PHE A 50 14.25 -7.73 -14.62
C PHE A 50 15.51 -7.87 -13.77
N ILE A 51 15.40 -7.72 -12.44
CA ILE A 51 16.53 -7.97 -11.53
C ILE A 51 16.97 -9.45 -11.64
N ARG A 52 16.04 -10.39 -11.56
CA ARG A 52 16.36 -11.83 -11.73
C ARG A 52 16.96 -12.15 -13.10
N LEU A 53 16.53 -11.46 -14.16
CA LEU A 53 17.09 -11.62 -15.50
C LEU A 53 18.53 -11.09 -15.54
N ALA A 54 18.77 -9.89 -15.01
CA ALA A 54 20.09 -9.29 -14.93
C ALA A 54 21.07 -10.19 -14.14
N ASP A 55 20.65 -10.72 -13.00
CA ASP A 55 21.45 -11.63 -12.18
C ASP A 55 21.81 -12.92 -12.93
N ARG A 56 20.84 -13.51 -13.64
CA ARG A 56 21.09 -14.72 -14.47
C ARG A 56 22.06 -14.44 -15.62
N LEU A 57 21.93 -13.30 -16.28
CA LEU A 57 22.85 -12.91 -17.35
C LEU A 57 24.25 -12.61 -16.81
N ALA A 58 24.35 -11.87 -15.72
CA ALA A 58 25.61 -11.58 -15.05
C ALA A 58 26.35 -12.86 -14.63
N GLY A 59 25.63 -13.85 -14.09
CA GLY A 59 26.20 -15.15 -13.74
C GLY A 59 26.75 -15.91 -14.96
N ARG A 60 26.01 -15.92 -16.08
CA ARG A 60 26.48 -16.57 -17.34
C ARG A 60 27.68 -15.85 -17.95
N LEU A 61 27.67 -14.52 -17.95
CA LEU A 61 28.78 -13.71 -18.45
C LEU A 61 30.04 -13.90 -17.60
N ALA A 62 29.91 -13.92 -16.27
CA ALA A 62 31.03 -14.18 -15.38
C ALA A 62 31.66 -15.57 -15.63
N PHE A 63 30.83 -16.60 -15.78
CA PHE A 63 31.30 -17.94 -16.12
C PHE A 63 32.06 -17.97 -17.46
N LEU A 64 31.48 -17.37 -18.51
CA LEU A 64 32.12 -17.28 -19.83
C LEU A 64 33.45 -16.51 -19.76
N ALA A 65 33.50 -15.40 -19.04
CA ALA A 65 34.71 -14.60 -18.86
C ALA A 65 35.83 -15.40 -18.19
N ILE A 66 35.51 -16.20 -17.17
CA ILE A 66 36.49 -17.07 -16.50
C ILE A 66 37.02 -18.14 -17.47
N VAL A 67 36.15 -18.80 -18.23
CA VAL A 67 36.57 -19.82 -19.20
C VAL A 67 37.50 -19.21 -20.26
N LEU A 68 37.16 -18.04 -20.81
CA LEU A 68 37.99 -17.34 -21.79
C LEU A 68 39.31 -16.84 -21.18
N ALA A 69 39.28 -16.33 -19.96
CA ALA A 69 40.48 -15.87 -19.26
C ALA A 69 41.46 -17.03 -19.03
N VAL A 70 40.97 -18.19 -18.56
CA VAL A 70 41.80 -19.39 -18.35
C VAL A 70 42.33 -19.93 -19.69
N ALA A 71 41.49 -20.02 -20.71
CA ALA A 71 41.92 -20.50 -22.03
C ALA A 71 42.97 -19.58 -22.67
N GLY A 72 42.77 -18.26 -22.59
CA GLY A 72 43.72 -17.25 -23.07
C GLY A 72 45.04 -17.29 -22.31
N ALA A 73 44.98 -17.32 -20.98
CA ALA A 73 46.14 -17.42 -20.12
C ALA A 73 46.93 -18.71 -20.37
N TRP A 74 46.26 -19.85 -20.54
CA TRP A 74 46.91 -21.12 -20.86
C TRP A 74 47.67 -21.07 -22.19
N ARG A 75 47.06 -20.46 -23.21
CA ARG A 75 47.70 -20.30 -24.53
C ARG A 75 48.92 -19.37 -24.46
N ALA A 76 48.78 -18.25 -23.75
CA ALA A 76 49.86 -17.29 -23.53
C ALA A 76 51.01 -17.87 -22.69
N ALA A 77 50.69 -18.65 -21.65
CA ALA A 77 51.69 -19.32 -20.81
C ALA A 77 52.59 -20.27 -21.62
N ARG A 78 52.03 -20.95 -22.63
CA ARG A 78 52.78 -21.85 -23.52
C ARG A 78 53.63 -21.12 -24.55
N ALA A 79 53.23 -19.92 -24.97
CA ALA A 79 53.92 -19.18 -26.02
C ALA A 79 54.99 -18.23 -25.46
N GLU A 80 54.66 -17.51 -24.38
CA GLU A 80 55.39 -16.31 -23.94
C GLU A 80 55.68 -16.30 -22.42
N GLY A 81 55.25 -17.35 -21.70
CA GLY A 81 55.51 -17.53 -20.28
C GLY A 81 54.41 -16.98 -19.34
N LEU A 82 54.63 -17.16 -18.03
CA LEU A 82 53.61 -16.90 -17.00
C LEU A 82 53.24 -15.42 -16.84
N GLY A 83 54.17 -14.49 -17.10
CA GLY A 83 53.91 -13.05 -17.00
C GLY A 83 52.79 -12.60 -17.95
N VAL A 84 52.93 -12.93 -19.24
CA VAL A 84 51.95 -12.60 -20.27
C VAL A 84 50.61 -13.33 -20.03
N ALA A 85 50.65 -14.55 -19.48
CA ALA A 85 49.44 -15.29 -19.13
C ALA A 85 48.56 -14.56 -18.09
N ILE A 86 49.18 -13.97 -17.07
CA ILE A 86 48.48 -13.20 -16.04
C ILE A 86 47.91 -11.91 -16.64
N GLU A 87 48.67 -11.21 -17.50
CA GLU A 87 48.21 -10.00 -18.18
C GLU A 87 46.98 -10.26 -19.07
N VAL A 88 46.99 -11.37 -19.82
CA VAL A 88 45.84 -11.79 -20.66
C VAL A 88 44.62 -12.13 -19.79
N ALA A 89 44.80 -12.90 -18.72
CA ALA A 89 43.70 -13.23 -17.80
C ALA A 89 43.05 -11.98 -17.21
N LEU A 90 43.86 -11.04 -16.69
CA LEU A 90 43.39 -9.81 -16.08
C LEU A 90 42.66 -8.92 -17.09
N SER A 91 43.20 -8.81 -18.30
CA SER A 91 42.60 -8.02 -19.37
C SER A 91 41.22 -8.54 -19.76
N VAL A 92 41.06 -9.86 -19.90
CA VAL A 92 39.76 -10.49 -20.20
C VAL A 92 38.76 -10.28 -19.07
N LEU A 93 39.17 -10.48 -17.82
CA LEU A 93 38.29 -10.31 -16.65
C LEU A 93 37.87 -8.85 -16.45
N LEU A 94 38.78 -7.90 -16.64
CA LEU A 94 38.53 -6.47 -16.47
C LEU A 94 37.51 -5.97 -17.51
N VAL A 95 37.70 -6.34 -18.78
CA VAL A 95 36.80 -5.95 -19.88
C VAL A 95 35.43 -6.62 -19.74
N ALA A 96 35.36 -7.82 -19.16
CA ALA A 96 34.11 -8.56 -19.01
C ALA A 96 33.23 -8.10 -17.83
N CYS A 97 33.64 -7.14 -16.99
CA CYS A 97 32.81 -6.68 -15.86
C CYS A 97 31.43 -6.22 -16.34
N PRO A 98 30.31 -6.81 -15.88
CA PRO A 98 28.96 -6.38 -16.22
C PRO A 98 28.51 -5.18 -15.38
N CYS A 99 29.42 -4.25 -15.09
CA CYS A 99 29.25 -3.13 -14.18
C CYS A 99 28.01 -2.26 -14.55
N ALA A 100 27.77 -2.02 -15.85
CA ALA A 100 26.60 -1.29 -16.33
C ALA A 100 25.28 -2.07 -16.18
N LEU A 101 25.33 -3.40 -16.37
CA LEU A 101 24.14 -4.26 -16.28
C LEU A 101 23.58 -4.28 -14.85
N GLY A 102 24.45 -4.35 -13.84
CA GLY A 102 24.05 -4.36 -12.42
C GLY A 102 23.42 -3.05 -11.94
N LEU A 103 23.77 -1.91 -12.56
CA LEU A 103 23.25 -0.60 -12.18
C LEU A 103 22.02 -0.16 -12.98
N ALA A 104 21.79 -0.74 -14.16
CA ALA A 104 20.72 -0.32 -15.07
C ALA A 104 19.33 -0.36 -14.40
N THR A 105 18.94 -1.49 -13.80
CA THR A 105 17.62 -1.69 -13.18
C THR A 105 17.36 -0.79 -11.97
N PRO A 106 18.24 -0.71 -10.94
CA PRO A 106 17.99 0.16 -9.79
C PRO A 106 17.98 1.65 -10.17
N LEU A 107 18.81 2.09 -11.12
CA LEU A 107 18.79 3.48 -11.59
C LEU A 107 17.49 3.81 -12.32
N ALA A 108 17.05 2.93 -13.23
CA ALA A 108 15.78 3.08 -13.92
C ALA A 108 14.62 3.17 -12.91
N PHE A 109 14.59 2.26 -11.93
CA PHE A 109 13.53 2.26 -10.91
C PHE A 109 13.53 3.53 -10.05
N ARG A 110 14.71 4.03 -9.64
CA ARG A 110 14.80 5.28 -8.88
C ARG A 110 14.29 6.48 -9.70
N ALA A 111 14.67 6.56 -10.97
CA ALA A 111 14.19 7.62 -11.86
C ALA A 111 12.67 7.56 -12.06
N MET A 112 12.13 6.37 -12.32
CA MET A 112 10.68 6.14 -12.51
C MET A 112 9.88 6.49 -11.26
N ARG A 113 10.29 6.04 -10.07
CA ARG A 113 9.64 6.41 -8.81
C ARG A 113 9.61 7.91 -8.59
N GLY A 114 10.73 8.60 -8.85
CA GLY A 114 10.79 10.05 -8.74
C GLY A 114 9.83 10.76 -9.69
N ALA A 115 9.71 10.28 -10.93
CA ALA A 115 8.76 10.80 -11.91
C ALA A 115 7.29 10.56 -11.50
N LEU A 116 6.97 9.38 -10.99
CA LEU A 116 5.63 9.02 -10.54
C LEU A 116 5.22 9.76 -9.26
N ALA A 117 6.14 9.93 -8.31
CA ALA A 117 5.88 10.66 -7.07
C ALA A 117 5.50 12.13 -7.33
N ARG A 118 6.13 12.78 -8.32
CA ARG A 118 5.74 14.13 -8.78
C ARG A 118 4.33 14.21 -9.36
N ARG A 119 3.74 13.07 -9.74
CA ARG A 119 2.36 12.94 -10.23
C ARG A 119 1.40 12.41 -9.15
N GLY A 120 1.83 12.33 -7.89
CA GLY A 120 1.03 11.80 -6.80
C GLY A 120 0.92 10.27 -6.77
N ILE A 121 1.71 9.55 -7.58
CA ILE A 121 1.69 8.08 -7.63
C ILE A 121 2.87 7.55 -6.83
N LEU A 122 2.58 6.87 -5.72
CA LEU A 122 3.58 6.31 -4.82
C LEU A 122 3.77 4.81 -5.10
N VAL A 123 4.93 4.46 -5.65
CA VAL A 123 5.31 3.06 -5.87
C VAL A 123 6.21 2.59 -4.73
N ARG A 124 5.83 1.53 -4.03
CA ARG A 124 6.59 0.96 -2.91
C ARG A 124 7.68 -0.01 -3.39
N GLU A 125 7.34 -0.91 -4.30
CA GLU A 125 8.17 -2.04 -4.74
C GLU A 125 8.37 -2.04 -6.25
N SER A 126 9.52 -2.51 -6.73
CA SER A 126 9.82 -2.56 -8.18
C SER A 126 9.01 -3.61 -8.92
N ALA A 127 8.75 -4.75 -8.29
CA ALA A 127 7.89 -5.80 -8.83
C ALA A 127 6.46 -5.30 -9.11
N ALA A 128 5.95 -4.36 -8.29
CA ALA A 128 4.63 -3.77 -8.51
C ALA A 128 4.55 -2.96 -9.82
N LEU A 129 5.64 -2.27 -10.18
CA LEU A 129 5.68 -1.48 -11.41
C LEU A 129 5.77 -2.38 -12.66
N GLU A 130 6.52 -3.48 -12.56
CA GLU A 130 6.55 -4.49 -13.62
C GLU A 130 5.17 -5.15 -13.79
N ALA A 131 4.56 -5.60 -12.69
CA ALA A 131 3.26 -6.22 -12.74
C ALA A 131 2.21 -5.25 -13.32
N ALA A 132 2.26 -3.97 -12.94
CA ALA A 132 1.36 -2.94 -13.46
C ALA A 132 1.49 -2.71 -14.98
N ALA A 133 2.61 -3.05 -15.59
CA ALA A 133 2.78 -2.93 -17.05
C ALA A 133 1.93 -3.96 -17.81
N ASP A 134 1.63 -5.11 -17.20
CA ASP A 134 0.86 -6.21 -17.77
C ASP A 134 -0.60 -6.24 -17.24
N VAL A 135 -1.05 -5.20 -16.53
CA VAL A 135 -2.42 -5.14 -15.99
C VAL A 135 -3.39 -4.65 -17.06
N ASP A 136 -4.36 -5.50 -17.40
CA ASP A 136 -5.46 -5.15 -18.33
C ASP A 136 -6.81 -4.88 -17.63
N GLN A 137 -6.91 -5.19 -16.34
CA GLN A 137 -8.14 -5.07 -15.56
C GLN A 137 -7.90 -4.39 -14.21
N ALA A 138 -8.77 -3.45 -13.87
CA ALA A 138 -8.76 -2.77 -12.58
C ALA A 138 -10.08 -3.02 -11.84
N LEU A 139 -9.99 -3.60 -10.64
CA LEU A 139 -11.10 -3.67 -9.70
C LEU A 139 -10.93 -2.53 -8.71
N LEU A 140 -11.88 -1.60 -8.72
CA LEU A 140 -11.86 -0.42 -7.86
C LEU A 140 -12.77 -0.62 -6.66
N ASP A 141 -12.26 -0.37 -5.47
CA ASP A 141 -13.12 -0.26 -4.30
C ASP A 141 -14.04 0.96 -4.46
N LYS A 142 -15.26 0.87 -3.95
CA LYS A 142 -16.21 1.98 -4.08
C LYS A 142 -15.93 3.05 -3.04
N THR A 143 -15.97 2.66 -1.76
CA THR A 143 -15.99 3.60 -0.64
C THR A 143 -14.58 4.05 -0.29
N GLY A 144 -14.28 5.34 -0.45
CA GLY A 144 -12.95 5.89 -0.16
C GLY A 144 -11.98 5.83 -1.34
N THR A 145 -12.37 5.22 -2.48
CA THR A 145 -11.63 5.28 -3.75
C THR A 145 -12.44 6.00 -4.83
N LEU A 146 -13.61 5.47 -5.20
CA LEU A 146 -14.51 6.12 -6.17
C LEU A 146 -15.39 7.20 -5.53
N THR A 147 -15.77 7.01 -4.27
CA THR A 147 -16.62 7.94 -3.54
C THR A 147 -15.92 8.47 -2.30
N GLU A 148 -16.22 9.71 -1.94
CA GLU A 148 -15.86 10.23 -0.62
C GLU A 148 -16.54 9.38 0.47
N SER A 149 -15.86 9.17 1.59
CA SER A 149 -16.37 8.32 2.69
C SER A 149 -17.55 8.96 3.45
N LEU A 150 -17.74 10.26 3.28
CA LEU A 150 -18.85 11.04 3.83
C LEU A 150 -19.70 11.47 2.63
N GLY A 151 -20.82 10.80 2.39
CA GLY A 151 -21.74 11.20 1.33
C GLY A 151 -22.22 12.64 1.54
N ARG A 152 -22.52 13.36 0.46
CA ARG A 152 -23.26 14.63 0.54
C ARG A 152 -24.71 14.34 0.91
N LEU A 153 -25.23 15.13 1.85
CA LEU A 153 -26.65 15.11 2.18
C LEU A 153 -27.39 16.01 1.21
N GLU A 154 -28.31 15.42 0.46
CA GLU A 154 -29.23 16.16 -0.41
C GLU A 154 -30.56 16.37 0.33
N PRO A 155 -31.18 17.56 0.21
CA PRO A 155 -32.47 17.83 0.80
C PRO A 155 -33.55 16.90 0.20
N VAL A 156 -34.37 16.31 1.07
CA VAL A 156 -35.49 15.46 0.64
C VAL A 156 -36.62 16.35 0.10
N ALA A 157 -37.22 15.97 -1.02
CA ALA A 157 -38.37 16.68 -1.59
C ALA A 157 -39.50 16.83 -0.56
N GLY A 158 -40.02 18.05 -0.40
CA GLY A 158 -41.07 18.37 0.59
C GLY A 158 -40.56 18.76 1.99
N SER A 159 -39.24 18.81 2.20
CA SER A 159 -38.65 19.28 3.46
C SER A 159 -38.80 20.81 3.61
N SER A 160 -39.32 21.28 4.74
CA SER A 160 -39.31 22.72 5.04
C SER A 160 -37.91 23.18 5.48
N ALA A 161 -37.55 24.42 5.14
CA ALA A 161 -36.27 25.02 5.55
C ALA A 161 -36.05 24.94 7.07
N LEU A 162 -37.11 25.25 7.84
CA LEU A 162 -37.09 25.17 9.30
C LEU A 162 -36.92 23.71 9.81
N GLY A 163 -37.50 22.73 9.13
CA GLY A 163 -37.33 21.31 9.44
C GLY A 163 -35.89 20.86 9.21
N MET A 164 -35.27 21.28 8.11
CA MET A 164 -33.86 20.98 7.80
C MET A 164 -32.90 21.66 8.78
N GLU A 165 -33.14 22.92 9.17
CA GLU A 165 -32.32 23.60 10.18
C GLU A 165 -32.38 22.90 11.54
N ARG A 166 -33.57 22.48 11.97
CA ARG A 166 -33.75 21.75 13.23
C ARG A 166 -33.07 20.38 13.19
N MET A 167 -33.22 19.66 12.08
CA MET A 167 -32.52 18.40 11.87
C MET A 167 -31.00 18.60 11.89
N ALA A 168 -30.50 19.64 11.22
CA ALA A 168 -29.07 19.94 11.17
C ALA A 168 -28.50 20.22 12.57
N ALA A 169 -29.19 21.01 13.39
CA ALA A 169 -28.79 21.30 14.77
C ALA A 169 -28.69 20.04 15.64
N LEU A 170 -29.69 19.14 15.55
CA LEU A 170 -29.71 17.88 16.29
C LEU A 170 -28.61 16.91 15.83
N VAL A 171 -28.45 16.77 14.51
CA VAL A 171 -27.51 15.79 13.93
C VAL A 171 -26.06 16.26 14.10
N ALA A 172 -25.78 17.56 13.90
CA ALA A 172 -24.44 18.13 14.06
C ALA A 172 -23.91 18.03 15.50
N ALA A 173 -24.81 18.05 16.50
CA ALA A 173 -24.45 17.86 17.90
C ALA A 173 -24.20 16.38 18.28
N SER A 174 -24.45 15.43 17.38
CA SER A 174 -24.25 14.00 17.62
C SER A 174 -22.83 13.54 17.30
N SER A 175 -22.37 12.48 17.95
CA SER A 175 -21.09 11.82 17.68
C SER A 175 -21.13 10.85 16.48
N HIS A 176 -22.26 10.79 15.76
CA HIS A 176 -22.42 9.87 14.65
C HIS A 176 -21.57 10.32 13.43
N PRO A 177 -20.92 9.42 12.67
CA PRO A 177 -20.13 9.81 11.50
C PRO A 177 -20.89 10.66 10.46
N LEU A 178 -22.21 10.47 10.34
CA LEU A 178 -23.09 11.30 9.49
C LEU A 178 -23.16 12.77 9.94
N ALA A 179 -22.91 13.07 11.22
CA ALA A 179 -22.84 14.45 11.70
C ALA A 179 -21.76 15.26 10.98
N ARG A 180 -20.67 14.60 10.54
CA ARG A 180 -19.60 15.23 9.75
C ARG A 180 -20.04 15.67 8.36
N ALA A 181 -21.16 15.13 7.85
CA ALA A 181 -21.74 15.51 6.56
C ALA A 181 -22.75 16.66 6.69
N VAL A 182 -23.09 17.08 7.91
CA VAL A 182 -24.02 18.19 8.19
C VAL A 182 -23.24 19.45 8.57
N VAL A 183 -23.59 20.59 7.99
CA VAL A 183 -23.06 21.88 8.43
C VAL A 183 -23.74 22.26 9.75
N ALA A 184 -22.94 22.44 10.81
CA ALA A 184 -23.43 22.89 12.10
C ALA A 184 -24.02 24.31 11.99
N ASN A 185 -25.12 24.57 12.71
CA ASN A 185 -25.69 25.90 12.87
C ASN A 185 -25.54 26.39 14.32
N ASP A 186 -25.94 27.62 14.59
CA ASP A 186 -25.79 28.24 15.93
C ASP A 186 -26.73 27.66 16.99
N ARG A 187 -27.69 26.81 16.60
CA ARG A 187 -28.65 26.21 17.53
C ARG A 187 -28.03 25.02 18.22
N ARG A 188 -28.09 25.02 19.56
CA ARG A 188 -27.65 23.89 20.37
C ARG A 188 -28.86 23.17 20.97
N PRO A 189 -29.03 21.86 20.71
CA PRO A 189 -30.12 21.11 21.29
C PRO A 189 -29.90 20.84 22.79
N GLU A 190 -30.98 20.94 23.56
CA GLU A 190 -31.06 20.54 24.97
C GLU A 190 -31.46 19.07 25.10
N ASP A 191 -30.97 18.39 26.16
CA ASP A 191 -31.27 16.98 26.47
C ASP A 191 -31.04 16.04 25.27
N LEU A 192 -29.93 16.27 24.54
CA LEU A 192 -29.55 15.45 23.40
C LEU A 192 -29.21 14.03 23.84
N ARG A 193 -29.92 13.05 23.28
CA ARG A 193 -29.70 11.62 23.50
C ARG A 193 -29.56 10.90 22.18
N VAL A 194 -28.50 10.11 22.07
CA VAL A 194 -28.32 9.15 20.98
C VAL A 194 -29.11 7.89 21.35
N VAL A 195 -30.05 7.51 20.49
CA VAL A 195 -30.82 6.28 20.63
C VAL A 195 -30.21 5.24 19.68
N PRO A 196 -29.50 4.22 20.20
CA PRO A 196 -28.84 3.22 19.36
C PRO A 196 -29.82 2.57 18.37
N GLY A 197 -29.48 2.54 17.09
CA GLY A 197 -30.31 1.97 16.03
C GLY A 197 -31.53 2.80 15.60
N ALA A 198 -31.85 3.90 16.29
CA ALA A 198 -33.02 4.74 15.99
C ALA A 198 -32.69 6.21 15.69
N GLY A 199 -31.49 6.70 16.03
CA GLY A 199 -31.02 8.05 15.67
C GLY A 199 -30.74 8.94 16.88
N VAL A 200 -31.11 10.22 16.80
CA VAL A 200 -30.90 11.21 17.86
C VAL A 200 -32.19 11.93 18.22
N ARG A 201 -32.35 12.24 19.51
CA ARG A 201 -33.50 12.98 20.06
C ARG A 201 -33.00 14.11 20.95
N GLY A 202 -33.63 15.27 20.89
CA GLY A 202 -33.35 16.41 21.75
C GLY A 202 -34.43 17.48 21.57
N ARG A 203 -34.32 18.57 22.32
CA ARG A 203 -35.18 19.77 22.19
C ARG A 203 -34.37 20.93 21.60
N LEU A 204 -35.01 21.76 20.78
CA LEU A 204 -34.44 22.95 20.15
C LEU A 204 -35.34 24.16 20.39
#